data_AF-Q0DBH3-F1
#
_entry.id   AF-Q0DBH3-F1
#
_cell.length_a   1.000
_cell.length_b   1.000
_cell.length_c   1.000
_cell.angle_alpha   90.00
_cell.angle_beta   90.00
_cell.angle_gamma   90.00
#
_symmetry.space_group_name_H-M   'P 1'
#
loop_
_entity.id
_entity.type
_entity.pdbx_description
1 polymer ?
#
loop_
_entity_poly.entity_id
_entity_poly.type
_entity_poly.pdbx_seq_one_letter_code
_entity_poly.pdbx_strand_id
1 'polypeptide(L)'
;MLLKAAIQFIILIWYLCFKIPRPDVFIVQNPPSVPTLAAVKLASGLRGAKSIVDWHNFGYTLLGLSHGRSHIIVKIYFWFEKHFGRMADGAFCVTKAMKHELDKKWGIK
;
A
#
# COMPACT_ATOMS: atom_id res chain seq x y z
N MET A 1 -3.59 -11.24 14.54
CA MET A 1 -3.48 -10.21 13.48
C MET A 1 -2.90 -10.75 12.18
N LEU A 2 -1.78 -11.50 12.20
CA LEU A 2 -1.14 -12.04 10.99
C LEU A 2 -2.05 -12.99 10.18
N LEU A 3 -2.78 -13.89 10.83
CA LEU A 3 -3.73 -14.78 10.15
C LEU A 3 -4.81 -14.00 9.38
N LYS A 4 -5.37 -12.95 10.01
CA LYS A 4 -6.35 -12.07 9.36
C LYS A 4 -5.76 -11.39 8.12
N ALA A 5 -4.53 -10.87 8.22
CA ALA A 5 -3.85 -10.26 7.08
C ALA A 5 -3.55 -11.28 5.97
N ALA A 6 -3.14 -12.51 6.30
CA ALA A 6 -2.91 -13.57 5.32
C ALA A 6 -4.21 -13.96 4.60
N ILE A 7 -5.30 -14.14 5.34
CA ILE A 7 -6.63 -14.42 4.77
C ILE A 7 -7.08 -13.28 3.87
N GLN A 8 -6.96 -12.02 4.31
CA GLN A 8 -7.29 -10.85 3.49
C GLN A 8 -6.45 -10.77 2.22
N PHE A 9 -5.16 -11.11 2.28
CA PHE A 9 -4.29 -11.16 1.10
C PHE A 9 -4.78 -12.20 0.09
N ILE A 10 -5.08 -13.42 0.54
CA ILE A 10 -5.58 -14.51 -0.32
C ILE A 10 -6.91 -14.11 -0.96
N ILE A 11 -7.84 -13.56 -0.18
CA ILE A 11 -9.15 -13.12 -0.68
C ILE A 11 -8.98 -12.01 -1.72
N LEU A 12 -8.11 -11.01 -1.46
CA LEU A 12 -7.86 -9.91 -2.39
C LEU A 12 -7.25 -10.42 -3.71
N ILE A 13 -6.25 -11.30 -3.65
CA ILE A 13 -5.66 -11.88 -4.87
C ILE A 13 -6.71 -12.65 -5.66
N TRP A 14 -7.49 -13.50 -4.98
CA TRP A 14 -8.54 -14.27 -5.64
C TRP A 14 -9.57 -13.35 -6.32
N TYR A 15 -10.03 -12.32 -5.61
CA TYR A 15 -11.03 -11.41 -6.13
C TYR A 15 -10.50 -10.57 -7.30
N LEU A 16 -9.34 -9.93 -7.11
CA LEU A 16 -8.74 -9.04 -8.10
C LEU A 16 -8.28 -9.77 -9.36
N CYS A 17 -7.93 -11.06 -9.28
CA CYS A 17 -7.46 -11.84 -10.42
C CYS A 17 -8.58 -12.60 -11.13
N PHE A 18 -9.56 -13.14 -10.39
CA PHE A 18 -10.51 -14.11 -10.94
C PHE A 18 -11.99 -13.70 -10.87
N LYS A 19 -12.38 -12.73 -10.03
CA LYS A 19 -13.79 -12.35 -9.86
C LYS A 19 -14.22 -11.11 -10.63
N ILE A 20 -13.29 -10.23 -10.95
CA ILE A 20 -13.57 -9.00 -11.70
C ILE A 20 -12.97 -9.05 -13.11
N PRO A 21 -13.57 -8.39 -14.11
CA PRO A 21 -12.92 -8.14 -15.40
C PRO A 21 -11.57 -7.44 -15.24
N ARG A 22 -10.72 -7.49 -16.27
CA ARG A 22 -9.40 -6.85 -16.23
C ARG A 22 -9.57 -5.35 -16.28
N PRO A 23 -9.16 -4.59 -15.25
CA PRO A 23 -9.13 -3.14 -15.33
C PRO A 23 -7.85 -2.69 -16.02
N ASP A 24 -7.87 -1.46 -16.52
CA ASP A 24 -6.65 -0.78 -16.97
C ASP A 24 -5.83 -0.28 -15.78
N VAL A 25 -6.50 0.09 -14.68
CA VAL A 25 -5.89 0.67 -13.48
C VAL A 25 -6.55 0.17 -12.20
N PHE A 26 -5.74 -0.20 -11.22
CA PHE A 26 -6.13 -0.36 -9.82
C PHE A 26 -5.75 0.89 -9.02
N ILE A 27 -6.68 1.42 -8.23
CA ILE A 27 -6.43 2.56 -7.34
C ILE A 27 -6.62 2.10 -5.89
N VAL A 28 -5.61 2.31 -5.04
CA VAL A 28 -5.65 1.96 -3.61
C VAL A 28 -5.74 3.22 -2.77
N GLN A 29 -6.79 3.34 -1.98
CA GLN A 29 -6.94 4.37 -0.95
C GLN A 29 -6.19 3.91 0.31
N ASN A 30 -5.04 4.54 0.64
CA ASN A 30 -4.20 4.16 1.77
C ASN A 30 -4.48 5.05 3.00
N PRO A 31 -4.80 4.49 4.19
CA PRO A 31 -4.85 3.06 4.58
C PRO A 31 -6.14 2.31 4.16
N PRO A 32 -6.18 0.95 4.16
CA PRO A 32 -5.20 0.01 4.73
C PRO A 32 -4.05 -0.38 3.79
N SER A 33 -2.83 -0.37 4.32
CA SER A 33 -1.61 -0.66 3.55
C SER A 33 -1.30 -2.16 3.45
N VAL A 34 -1.24 -2.83 4.62
CA VAL A 34 -1.01 -4.27 4.72
C VAL A 34 -2.37 -4.99 4.83
N PRO A 35 -2.66 -6.00 4.01
CA PRO A 35 -1.85 -6.57 2.93
C PRO A 35 -2.14 -5.96 1.53
N THR A 36 -3.03 -4.96 1.47
CA THR A 36 -3.63 -4.44 0.23
C THR A 36 -2.62 -4.01 -0.83
N LEU A 37 -1.57 -3.25 -0.47
CA LEU A 37 -0.58 -2.76 -1.43
C LEU A 37 0.17 -3.91 -2.11
N ALA A 38 0.51 -4.96 -1.35
CA ALA A 38 1.13 -6.16 -1.90
C ALA A 38 0.17 -6.91 -2.83
N ALA A 39 -1.10 -7.07 -2.42
CA ALA A 39 -2.09 -7.78 -3.20
C ALA A 39 -2.37 -7.08 -4.54
N VAL A 40 -2.57 -5.76 -4.50
CA VAL A 40 -2.82 -4.95 -5.70
C VAL A 40 -1.60 -4.91 -6.59
N LYS A 41 -0.38 -4.78 -6.04
CA LYS A 41 0.81 -4.80 -6.89
C LYS A 41 0.98 -6.12 -7.61
N LEU A 42 0.80 -7.25 -6.91
CA LEU A 42 0.86 -8.58 -7.52
C LEU A 42 -0.23 -8.74 -8.59
N ALA A 43 -1.49 -8.42 -8.27
CA ALA A 43 -2.60 -8.51 -9.21
C ALA A 43 -2.40 -7.61 -10.44
N SER A 44 -1.92 -6.38 -10.25
CA SER A 44 -1.63 -5.46 -11.37
C SER A 44 -0.58 -6.03 -12.32
N GLY A 45 0.49 -6.64 -11.79
CA GLY A 45 1.52 -7.30 -12.59
C GLY A 45 0.98 -8.50 -13.36
N LEU A 46 0.27 -9.41 -12.68
CA LEU A 46 -0.33 -10.60 -13.30
C LEU A 46 -1.34 -10.25 -14.39
N ARG A 47 -2.05 -9.13 -14.22
CA ARG A 47 -3.12 -8.69 -15.11
C ARG A 47 -2.68 -7.55 -16.01
N GLY A 48 -1.39 -7.25 -16.13
CA GLY A 48 -0.86 -6.15 -16.96
C GLY A 48 -1.55 -4.78 -16.76
N ALA A 49 -2.12 -4.53 -15.59
CA ALA A 49 -2.81 -3.29 -15.25
C ALA A 49 -1.86 -2.34 -14.52
N LYS A 50 -2.19 -1.05 -14.52
CA LYS A 50 -1.46 -0.05 -13.72
C LYS A 50 -1.93 -0.07 -12.27
N SER A 51 -1.07 0.34 -11.36
CA SER A 51 -1.34 0.44 -9.93
C SER A 51 -1.07 1.87 -9.45
N ILE A 52 -2.06 2.52 -8.86
CA ILE A 52 -1.95 3.87 -8.30
C ILE A 52 -2.28 3.81 -6.82
N VAL A 53 -1.49 4.50 -5.99
CA VAL A 53 -1.74 4.62 -4.55
C VAL A 53 -2.15 6.04 -4.22
N ASP A 54 -3.33 6.20 -3.63
CA ASP A 54 -3.81 7.47 -3.07
C ASP A 54 -3.48 7.52 -1.58
N TRP A 55 -2.48 8.33 -1.22
CA TRP A 55 -1.98 8.47 0.14
C TRP A 55 -2.82 9.49 0.93
N HIS A 56 -3.61 9.00 1.89
CA HIS A 56 -4.36 9.84 2.83
C HIS A 56 -3.68 9.93 4.19
N ASN A 57 -3.10 8.81 4.65
CA ASN A 57 -2.27 8.73 5.84
C ASN A 57 -1.18 7.68 5.66
N PHE A 58 -0.13 7.76 6.48
CA PHE A 58 0.86 6.69 6.59
C PHE A 58 0.49 5.74 7.71
N GLY A 59 0.22 4.48 7.38
CA GLY A 59 -0.16 3.47 8.36
C GLY A 59 0.91 3.24 9.43
N TYR A 60 2.20 3.35 9.10
CA TYR A 60 3.28 3.25 10.08
C TYR A 60 3.24 4.38 11.13
N THR A 61 2.81 5.59 10.72
CA THR A 61 2.70 6.72 11.64
C THR A 61 1.55 6.50 12.61
N LEU A 62 0.39 6.05 12.11
CA LEU A 62 -0.76 5.69 12.95
C LEU A 62 -0.41 4.55 13.92
N LEU A 63 0.27 3.51 13.43
CA LEU A 63 0.68 2.39 14.28
C LEU A 63 1.69 2.80 15.35
N GLY A 64 2.57 3.75 15.02
CA GLY A 64 3.53 4.36 15.95
C GLY A 64 2.90 5.18 17.05
N LEU A 65 1.69 5.73 16.85
CA LEU A 65 0.93 6.38 17.93
C LEU A 65 0.44 5.36 18.97
N SER A 66 0.07 4.15 18.55
CA SER A 66 -0.44 3.11 19.45
C SER A 66 0.66 2.26 20.10
N HIS A 67 1.74 1.94 19.38
CA HIS A 67 2.78 0.99 19.84
C HIS A 67 4.13 1.65 20.15
N GLY A 68 4.27 2.96 19.89
CA GLY A 68 5.53 3.69 20.00
C GLY A 68 6.36 3.61 18.72
N ARG A 69 6.96 4.75 18.33
CA ARG A 69 7.69 4.89 17.05
C ARG A 69 8.92 3.98 16.92
N SER A 70 9.54 3.60 18.04
CA SER A 70 10.74 2.74 18.05
C SER A 70 10.41 1.25 17.93
N HIS A 71 9.13 0.88 18.02
CA HIS A 71 8.69 -0.51 18.02
C HIS A 71 9.00 -1.20 16.68
N ILE A 72 9.45 -2.46 16.73
CA ILE A 72 9.91 -3.19 15.54
C ILE A 72 8.81 -3.34 14.48
N ILE A 73 7.56 -3.55 14.91
CA ILE A 73 6.41 -3.67 14.00
C ILE A 73 6.19 -2.36 13.22
N VAL A 74 6.42 -1.19 13.83
CA VAL A 74 6.28 0.10 13.16
C VAL A 74 7.34 0.26 12.06
N LYS A 75 8.58 -0.20 12.32
CA LYS A 75 9.67 -0.21 11.33
C LYS A 75 9.36 -1.16 10.17
N ILE A 76 8.81 -2.34 10.45
CA ILE A 76 8.36 -3.29 9.43
C ILE A 76 7.23 -2.68 8.60
N TYR A 77 6.26 -2.02 9.23
CA TYR A 77 5.14 -1.38 8.55
C TYR A 77 5.62 -0.23 7.65
N PHE A 78 6.54 0.61 8.14
CA PHE A 78 7.19 1.66 7.37
C PHE A 78 7.89 1.10 6.13
N TRP A 79 8.70 0.05 6.31
CA TRP A 79 9.39 -0.60 5.20
C TRP A 79 8.40 -1.15 4.18
N PHE A 80 7.32 -1.79 4.62
CA PHE A 80 6.29 -2.34 3.75
C PHE A 80 5.61 -1.26 2.91
N GLU A 81 5.13 -0.18 3.55
CA GLU A 81 4.52 0.94 2.83
C GLU A 81 5.49 1.58 1.83
N LYS A 82 6.74 1.80 2.24
CA LYS A 82 7.77 2.37 1.36
C LYS A 82 8.09 1.43 0.19
N HIS A 83 8.22 0.13 0.43
CA HIS A 83 8.57 -0.84 -0.60
C HIS A 83 7.48 -0.93 -1.68
N PHE A 84 6.24 -1.23 -1.28
CA PHE A 84 5.15 -1.36 -2.24
C PHE A 84 4.69 -0.01 -2.81
N GLY A 85 4.81 1.07 -2.04
CA GLY A 85 4.56 2.42 -2.53
C GLY A 85 5.45 2.81 -3.70
N ARG A 86 6.75 2.45 -3.65
CA ARG A 86 7.70 2.67 -4.76
C ARG A 86 7.43 1.81 -6.00
N MET A 87 6.70 0.73 -5.85
CA MET A 87 6.35 -0.16 -6.96
C MET A 87 5.09 0.30 -7.71
N ALA A 88 4.34 1.26 -7.16
CA ALA A 88 3.17 1.83 -7.81
C ALA A 88 3.57 2.60 -9.08
N ASP A 89 2.71 2.56 -10.10
CA ASP A 89 2.87 3.32 -11.35
C ASP A 89 2.52 4.81 -11.19
N GLY A 90 1.82 5.18 -10.11
CA GLY A 90 1.51 6.56 -9.77
C GLY A 90 1.10 6.73 -8.31
N ALA A 91 1.14 7.97 -7.83
CA ALA A 91 0.75 8.31 -6.47
C ALA A 91 -0.08 9.60 -6.43
N PHE A 92 -1.19 9.58 -5.70
CA PHE A 92 -1.88 10.79 -5.23
C PHE A 92 -1.56 11.01 -3.76
N CYS A 93 -1.66 12.27 -3.30
CA CYS A 93 -1.56 12.56 -1.89
C CYS A 93 -2.35 13.81 -1.54
N VAL A 94 -2.89 13.83 -0.31
CA VAL A 94 -3.84 14.85 0.11
C VAL A 94 -3.20 16.16 0.58
N THR A 95 -1.89 16.18 0.85
CA THR A 95 -1.19 17.41 1.31
C THR A 95 0.18 17.61 0.66
N LYS A 96 0.62 18.87 0.59
CA LYS A 96 1.98 19.24 0.14
C LYS A 96 3.08 18.64 1.03
N ALA A 97 2.84 18.55 2.34
CA ALA A 97 3.79 17.95 3.27
C ALA A 97 3.96 16.44 3.00
N MET A 98 2.87 15.73 2.74
CA MET A 98 2.91 14.32 2.36
C MET A 98 3.60 14.12 1.01
N LYS A 99 3.33 14.98 0.02
CA LYS A 99 4.05 14.99 -1.26
C LYS A 99 5.56 15.11 -1.05
N HIS A 100 5.99 16.03 -0.19
CA HIS A 100 7.40 16.23 0.11
C HIS A 100 8.02 14.99 0.79
N GLU A 101 7.32 14.36 1.73
CA GLU A 101 7.76 13.13 2.39
C GLU A 101 7.92 11.97 1.38
N LEU A 102 6.92 11.79 0.51
CA LEU A 102 6.91 10.76 -0.54
C LEU A 102 8.08 10.98 -1.52
N ASP A 103 8.28 12.20 -2.01
CA ASP A 103 9.36 12.52 -2.95
C ASP A 103 10.73 12.39 -2.26
N LYS A 104 10.97 13.14 -1.19
CA LYS A 104 12.31 13.28 -0.61
C LYS A 104 12.76 12.10 0.22
N LYS A 105 11.86 11.43 0.95
CA LYS A 105 12.25 10.32 1.83
C LYS A 105 11.96 8.96 1.23
N TRP A 106 10.93 8.84 0.39
CA TRP A 106 10.50 7.55 -0.16
C TRP A 106 10.90 7.37 -1.62
N GLY A 107 11.18 8.46 -2.35
CA GLY A 107 11.49 8.43 -3.77
C GLY A 107 10.26 8.11 -4.63
N ILE A 108 9.07 8.52 -4.18
CA ILE A 108 7.79 8.36 -4.86
C ILE A 108 7.36 9.75 -5.35
N LYS A 109 7.18 9.90 -6.66
CA LYS A 109 6.90 11.18 -7.32
C LYS A 109 5.41 11.45 -7.48
#